data_AF-A0A315VVF7-F1
#
_entry.id   AF-A0A315VVF7-F1
#
_cell.length_a   1.000
_cell.length_b   1.000
_cell.length_c   1.000
_cell.angle_alpha   90.00
_cell.angle_beta   90.00
_cell.angle_gamma   90.00
#
_symmetry.space_group_name_H-M   'P 1'
#
loop_
_entity.id
_entity.type
_entity.pdbx_description
1 polymer ?
#
loop_
_entity_poly.entity_id
_entity_poly.type
_entity_poly.pdbx_seq_one_letter_code
_entity_poly.pdbx_strand_id
1 'polypeptide(L)'
;MSLAAEAFVSQMADDQILLSDHASSLSVQAYLRMCGLPVQVVCRYNAEYMSPSGKIPFIHVGNQVVSELGPIVQFTKAKGHSLSDSLDDVQRAEMKAYMELVYNMLLTSEVTLFVQWCDDATAAEVRLPPSSDISRPRYSSPYSWPLGNILAYQKQWEVRRKMNAIGWGGKTLEQVYEDVNQCCQALSQRLGTQPYFFNK
;
A
#
# COMPACT_ATOMS: atom_id res chain seq x y z
N MET A 1 11.70 8.84 26.99
CA MET A 1 12.50 7.64 26.60
C MET A 1 12.80 7.81 25.13
N SER A 2 14.07 7.97 24.73
CA SER A 2 14.43 8.45 23.38
C SER A 2 14.04 7.45 22.29
N LEU A 3 13.58 7.94 21.14
CA LEU A 3 13.38 7.17 19.91
C LEU A 3 14.71 6.98 19.15
N ALA A 4 15.75 6.58 19.90
CA ALA A 4 17.06 6.14 19.39
C ALA A 4 17.07 4.66 19.01
N ALA A 5 15.89 4.06 18.82
CA ALA A 5 15.73 2.74 18.22
C ALA A 5 15.47 2.94 16.73
N GLU A 6 16.40 2.45 15.90
CA GLU A 6 16.30 2.52 14.44
C GLU A 6 14.98 1.90 13.97
N ALA A 7 14.19 2.65 13.21
CA ALA A 7 12.94 2.15 12.68
C ALA A 7 13.22 1.29 11.44
N PHE A 8 13.31 -0.02 11.63
CA PHE A 8 13.52 -0.98 10.54
C PHE A 8 12.24 -1.13 9.72
N VAL A 9 12.13 -0.39 8.61
CA VAL A 9 11.06 -0.55 7.61
C VAL A 9 11.37 -1.81 6.80
N SER A 10 10.61 -2.86 7.03
CA SER A 10 10.74 -4.12 6.30
C SER A 10 9.86 -4.11 5.05
N GLN A 11 10.48 -4.32 3.90
CA GLN A 11 9.84 -4.40 2.58
C GLN A 11 10.30 -5.65 1.81
N MET A 12 9.62 -6.00 0.72
CA MET A 12 10.12 -7.03 -0.21
C MET A 12 11.41 -6.55 -0.89
N ALA A 13 12.18 -7.47 -1.47
CA ALA A 13 13.31 -7.09 -2.33
C ALA A 13 12.82 -6.53 -3.68
N ASP A 14 13.67 -5.73 -4.35
CA ASP A 14 13.27 -4.92 -5.52
C ASP A 14 12.90 -5.75 -6.77
N ASP A 15 13.33 -7.02 -6.80
CA ASP A 15 12.91 -8.04 -7.74
C ASP A 15 11.50 -8.56 -7.42
N GLN A 16 11.16 -8.77 -6.16
CA GLN A 16 9.87 -9.33 -5.73
C GLN A 16 8.75 -8.29 -5.53
N ILE A 17 9.08 -7.05 -5.18
CA ILE A 17 8.11 -6.05 -4.70
C ILE A 17 7.03 -5.69 -5.73
N LEU A 18 5.76 -5.70 -5.30
CA LEU A 18 4.63 -5.27 -6.13
C LEU A 18 4.45 -3.74 -6.04
N LEU A 19 3.80 -3.14 -7.05
CA LEU A 19 3.67 -1.68 -7.11
C LEU A 19 2.82 -1.09 -5.95
N SER A 20 1.80 -1.81 -5.49
CA SER A 20 1.02 -1.51 -4.28
C SER A 20 1.90 -1.44 -3.03
N ASP A 21 2.83 -2.37 -2.93
CA ASP A 21 3.64 -2.62 -1.75
C ASP A 21 4.81 -1.65 -1.70
N HIS A 22 5.37 -1.32 -2.86
CA HIS A 22 6.33 -0.23 -3.04
C HIS A 22 5.70 1.13 -2.70
N ALA A 23 4.49 1.43 -3.20
CA ALA A 23 3.79 2.67 -2.86
C ALA A 23 3.51 2.78 -1.35
N SER A 24 3.07 1.69 -0.73
CA SER A 24 2.83 1.61 0.72
C SER A 24 4.13 1.71 1.54
N SER A 25 5.22 1.11 1.07
CA SER A 25 6.55 1.20 1.70
C SER A 25 7.12 2.61 1.61
N LEU A 26 6.97 3.26 0.45
CA LEU A 26 7.42 4.63 0.21
C LEU A 26 6.64 5.64 1.06
N SER A 27 5.32 5.47 1.24
CA SER A 27 4.51 6.38 2.07
C SER A 27 4.92 6.32 3.56
N VAL A 28 5.20 5.13 4.09
CA VAL A 28 5.74 4.95 5.45
C VAL A 28 7.16 5.53 5.57
N GLN A 29 8.05 5.27 4.61
CA GLN A 29 9.39 5.85 4.60
C GLN A 29 9.35 7.39 4.58
N ALA A 30 8.51 7.98 3.74
CA ALA A 30 8.34 9.44 3.63
C ALA A 30 7.81 10.02 4.95
N TYR A 31 6.75 9.42 5.52
CA TYR A 31 6.18 9.84 6.80
C TYR A 31 7.22 9.85 7.94
N LEU A 32 7.95 8.74 8.11
CA LEU A 32 8.95 8.61 9.18
C LEU A 32 10.15 9.57 9.00
N ARG A 33 10.60 9.78 7.75
CA ARG A 33 11.64 10.79 7.44
C ARG A 33 11.15 12.21 7.71
N MET A 34 9.89 12.53 7.39
CA MET A 34 9.29 13.84 7.71
C MET A 34 9.14 14.06 9.23
N CYS A 35 8.94 12.99 10.01
CA CYS A 35 8.99 13.02 11.48
C CYS A 35 10.40 13.17 12.08
N GLY A 36 11.45 13.27 11.25
CA GLY A 36 12.85 13.39 11.69
C GLY A 36 13.42 12.13 12.34
N LEU A 37 12.82 10.95 12.11
CA LEU A 37 13.22 9.71 12.75
C LEU A 37 14.35 8.99 12.00
N PRO A 38 15.26 8.28 12.70
CA PRO A 38 16.25 7.41 12.06
C PRO A 38 15.56 6.16 11.50
N VAL A 39 15.47 6.08 10.16
CA VAL A 39 14.83 4.98 9.43
C VAL A 39 15.89 4.18 8.69
N GLN A 40 15.94 2.87 8.94
CA GLN A 40 16.69 1.94 8.09
C GLN A 40 15.69 1.08 7.29
N VAL A 41 15.91 0.99 5.98
CA VAL A 41 15.10 0.12 5.10
C VAL A 41 15.79 -1.23 5.01
N VAL A 42 15.04 -2.32 5.18
CA VAL A 42 15.57 -3.69 5.14
C VAL A 42 14.70 -4.53 4.21
N CYS A 43 15.25 -4.90 3.06
CA CYS A 43 14.60 -5.80 2.12
C CYS A 43 14.66 -7.26 2.63
N ARG A 44 13.52 -7.96 2.63
CA ARG A 44 13.39 -9.37 3.05
C ARG A 44 12.40 -10.11 2.16
N TYR A 45 12.83 -11.23 1.55
CA TYR A 45 11.97 -12.08 0.71
C TYR A 45 10.77 -12.69 1.44
N ASN A 46 10.84 -12.78 2.78
CA ASN A 46 9.79 -13.30 3.65
C ASN A 46 9.03 -12.20 4.43
N ALA A 47 9.11 -10.93 4.01
CA ALA A 47 8.55 -9.81 4.78
C ALA A 47 7.03 -9.93 5.06
N GLU A 48 6.22 -10.47 4.13
CA GLU A 48 4.79 -10.73 4.38
C GLU A 48 4.58 -11.60 5.64
N TYR A 49 5.34 -12.68 5.78
CA TYR A 49 5.26 -13.64 6.90
C TYR A 49 5.87 -13.13 8.21
N MET A 50 6.65 -12.03 8.16
CA MET A 50 7.17 -11.36 9.36
C MET A 50 6.20 -10.29 9.90
N SER A 51 5.19 -9.91 9.12
CA SER A 51 4.21 -8.90 9.52
C SER A 51 3.10 -9.49 10.39
N PRO A 52 2.73 -8.85 11.51
CA PRO A 52 1.63 -9.33 12.36
C PRO A 52 0.25 -9.24 11.68
N SER A 53 0.10 -8.49 10.58
CA SER A 53 -1.12 -8.46 9.76
C SER A 53 -0.96 -9.13 8.38
N GLY A 54 0.17 -9.78 8.11
CA GLY A 54 0.51 -10.33 6.79
C GLY A 54 0.83 -9.28 5.71
N LYS A 55 0.59 -7.98 5.97
CA LYS A 55 0.81 -6.88 5.02
C LYS A 55 2.15 -6.17 5.27
N ILE A 56 2.77 -5.70 4.20
CA ILE A 56 3.93 -4.80 4.25
C ILE A 56 3.54 -3.38 3.82
N PRO A 57 4.29 -2.34 4.23
CA PRO A 57 5.43 -2.36 5.15
C PRO A 57 5.01 -2.60 6.61
N PHE A 58 5.99 -2.99 7.41
CA PHE A 58 5.92 -2.89 8.87
C PHE A 58 7.21 -2.29 9.42
N ILE A 59 7.10 -1.66 10.60
CA ILE A 59 8.25 -1.20 11.38
C ILE A 59 8.52 -2.15 12.55
N HIS A 60 9.79 -2.34 12.86
CA HIS A 60 10.25 -2.97 14.10
C HIS A 60 10.98 -1.93 14.95
N VAL A 61 10.48 -1.67 16.17
CA VAL A 61 11.01 -0.64 17.09
C VAL A 61 11.16 -1.23 18.49
N GLY A 62 12.39 -1.57 18.88
CA GLY A 62 12.68 -2.24 20.15
C GLY A 62 12.09 -3.64 20.19
N ASN A 63 11.04 -3.84 20.99
CA ASN A 63 10.28 -5.10 21.12
C ASN A 63 8.83 -4.94 20.63
N GLN A 64 8.57 -4.01 19.71
CA GLN A 64 7.24 -3.71 19.18
C GLN A 64 7.28 -3.72 17.65
N VAL A 65 6.36 -4.47 17.03
CA VAL A 65 6.19 -4.58 15.58
C VAL A 65 4.83 -3.98 15.21
N VAL A 66 4.82 -3.05 14.26
CA VAL A 66 3.61 -2.33 13.83
C VAL A 66 3.55 -2.30 12.31
N SER A 67 2.48 -2.86 11.74
CA SER A 67 2.22 -2.87 10.29
C SER A 67 1.20 -1.82 9.88
N GLU A 68 1.23 -1.44 8.61
CA GLU A 68 0.28 -0.53 7.95
C GLU A 68 0.37 0.95 8.42
N LEU A 69 0.13 1.92 7.51
CA LEU A 69 0.38 3.34 7.84
C LEU A 69 -0.48 3.85 9.00
N GLY A 70 -1.77 3.46 9.08
CA GLY A 70 -2.68 3.91 10.12
C GLY A 70 -2.18 3.61 11.55
N PRO A 71 -1.88 2.35 11.89
CA PRO A 71 -1.24 1.99 13.16
C PRO A 71 0.13 2.62 13.36
N ILE A 72 0.96 2.74 12.31
CA ILE A 72 2.29 3.38 12.40
C ILE A 72 2.18 4.86 12.81
N VAL A 73 1.25 5.62 12.23
CA VAL A 73 0.99 7.04 12.56
C VAL A 73 0.46 7.21 13.98
N GLN A 74 -0.35 6.26 14.47
CA GLN A 74 -0.79 6.25 15.87
C GLN A 74 0.37 5.94 16.83
N PHE A 75 1.25 5.01 16.45
CA PHE A 75 2.41 4.61 17.24
C PHE A 75 3.42 5.76 17.39
N THR A 76 3.80 6.44 16.30
CA THR A 76 4.68 7.61 16.35
C THR A 76 4.07 8.74 17.17
N LYS A 77 2.78 9.03 17.01
CA LYS A 77 2.07 10.03 17.81
C LYS A 77 2.10 9.69 19.30
N ALA A 78 1.89 8.42 19.67
CA ALA A 78 2.01 7.94 21.06
C ALA A 78 3.43 8.01 21.63
N LYS A 79 4.46 8.16 20.79
CA LYS A 79 5.86 8.42 21.19
C LYS A 79 6.25 9.91 21.15
N GLY A 80 5.33 10.80 20.79
CA GLY A 80 5.56 12.26 20.71
C GLY A 80 6.06 12.78 19.36
N HIS A 81 5.97 11.97 18.28
CA HIS A 81 6.33 12.39 16.92
C HIS A 81 5.09 12.42 16.02
N SER A 82 4.62 13.61 15.65
CA SER A 82 3.41 13.78 14.85
C SER A 82 3.55 14.99 13.92
N LEU A 83 3.02 14.84 12.70
CA LEU A 83 2.93 15.91 11.68
C LEU A 83 1.57 16.61 11.70
N SER A 84 0.72 16.30 12.70
CA SER A 84 -0.70 16.66 12.75
C SER A 84 -1.09 17.49 13.98
N ASP A 85 -0.10 17.99 14.72
CA ASP A 85 -0.31 18.64 16.02
C ASP A 85 -0.62 20.14 15.89
N SER A 86 -0.28 20.76 14.75
CA SER A 86 -0.72 22.11 14.36
C SER A 86 -2.10 22.14 13.70
N LEU A 87 -2.70 20.97 13.41
CA LEU A 87 -4.01 20.87 12.78
C LEU A 87 -5.12 20.87 13.84
N ASP A 88 -6.18 21.64 13.59
CA ASP A 88 -7.42 21.57 14.36
C ASP A 88 -8.14 20.22 14.16
N ASP A 89 -9.04 19.84 15.06
CA ASP A 89 -9.73 18.54 14.99
C ASP A 89 -10.60 18.39 13.73
N VAL A 90 -11.16 19.48 13.20
CA VAL A 90 -11.85 19.46 11.90
C VAL A 90 -10.88 19.14 10.75
N GLN A 91 -9.73 19.82 10.71
CA GLN A 91 -8.69 19.58 9.71
C GLN A 91 -8.08 18.18 9.84
N ARG A 92 -7.96 17.65 11.06
CA ARG A 92 -7.50 16.30 11.35
C ARG A 92 -8.50 15.23 10.87
N ALA A 93 -9.80 15.51 10.98
CA ALA A 93 -10.86 14.67 10.41
C ALA A 93 -10.85 14.71 8.87
N GLU A 94 -10.75 15.90 8.26
CA GLU A 94 -10.57 16.05 6.80
C GLU A 94 -9.32 15.31 6.30
N MET A 95 -8.16 15.51 6.95
CA MET A 95 -6.92 14.84 6.61
C MET A 95 -7.08 13.32 6.65
N LYS A 96 -7.74 12.78 7.68
CA LYS A 96 -8.04 11.35 7.75
C LYS A 96 -8.97 10.91 6.61
N ALA A 97 -9.98 11.70 6.26
CA ALA A 97 -10.90 11.37 5.17
C ALA A 97 -10.20 11.38 3.79
N TYR A 98 -9.34 12.38 3.52
CA TYR A 98 -8.55 12.43 2.28
C TYR A 98 -7.48 11.35 2.24
N MET A 99 -6.84 11.02 3.36
CA MET A 99 -5.97 9.84 3.45
C MET A 99 -6.75 8.56 3.16
N GLU A 100 -7.91 8.35 3.77
CA GLU A 100 -8.74 7.16 3.56
C GLU A 100 -9.26 7.07 2.12
N LEU A 101 -9.55 8.20 1.46
CA LEU A 101 -9.88 8.28 0.03
C LEU A 101 -8.68 7.92 -0.84
N VAL A 102 -7.52 8.54 -0.61
CA VAL A 102 -6.27 8.24 -1.35
C VAL A 102 -5.85 6.79 -1.14
N TYR A 103 -5.98 6.25 0.07
CA TYR A 103 -5.77 4.83 0.30
C TYR A 103 -6.79 4.01 -0.50
N ASN A 104 -8.09 4.16 -0.23
CA ASN A 104 -9.09 3.27 -0.84
C ASN A 104 -9.25 3.41 -2.36
N MET A 105 -8.82 4.53 -2.96
CA MET A 105 -8.89 4.78 -4.39
C MET A 105 -7.54 4.74 -5.14
N LEU A 106 -6.39 4.79 -4.45
CA LEU A 106 -5.06 4.77 -5.11
C LEU A 106 -4.04 3.75 -4.52
N LEU A 107 -4.20 3.25 -3.29
CA LEU A 107 -3.30 2.23 -2.69
C LEU A 107 -4.00 0.89 -2.38
N THR A 108 -5.13 0.92 -1.68
CA THR A 108 -6.01 -0.24 -1.44
C THR A 108 -6.73 -0.68 -2.71
N SER A 109 -6.83 0.20 -3.71
CA SER A 109 -7.46 -0.03 -5.01
C SER A 109 -6.62 -1.00 -5.86
N GLU A 110 -7.11 -2.14 -6.35
CA GLU A 110 -8.37 -2.32 -7.09
C GLU A 110 -8.39 -1.63 -8.48
N VAL A 111 -7.40 -0.76 -8.80
CA VAL A 111 -6.93 -0.57 -10.19
C VAL A 111 -5.69 -1.41 -10.40
N THR A 112 -4.62 -1.15 -9.65
CA THR A 112 -3.33 -1.82 -9.80
C THR A 112 -3.49 -3.34 -9.68
N LEU A 113 -4.16 -3.80 -8.62
CA LEU A 113 -4.50 -5.22 -8.43
C LEU A 113 -5.52 -5.76 -9.44
N PHE A 114 -6.37 -4.92 -10.03
CA PHE A 114 -7.35 -5.36 -11.03
C PHE A 114 -6.67 -5.59 -12.39
N VAL A 115 -5.90 -4.61 -12.88
CA VAL A 115 -5.00 -4.75 -14.04
C VAL A 115 -4.08 -5.96 -13.89
N GLN A 116 -3.66 -6.25 -12.66
CA GLN A 116 -2.70 -7.32 -12.36
C GLN A 116 -3.31 -8.73 -12.21
N TRP A 117 -4.60 -8.86 -11.87
CA TRP A 117 -5.21 -10.14 -11.47
C TRP A 117 -6.67 -10.38 -11.92
N CYS A 118 -7.35 -9.36 -12.44
CA CYS A 118 -8.81 -9.34 -12.66
C CYS A 118 -9.28 -8.83 -14.03
N ASP A 119 -8.48 -8.03 -14.74
CA ASP A 119 -8.69 -7.74 -16.16
C ASP A 119 -8.91 -9.06 -16.93
N ASP A 120 -9.93 -9.12 -17.79
CA ASP A 120 -10.29 -10.36 -18.49
C ASP A 120 -9.58 -10.55 -19.84
N ALA A 121 -8.83 -9.55 -20.34
CA ALA A 121 -7.89 -9.74 -21.45
C ALA A 121 -6.62 -10.54 -21.07
N THR A 122 -6.54 -11.07 -19.83
CA THR A 122 -5.29 -11.17 -19.07
C THR A 122 -4.83 -12.55 -18.53
N ALA A 123 -5.58 -13.58 -18.12
CA ALA A 123 -7.02 -13.96 -18.07
C ALA A 123 -7.58 -14.80 -19.23
N ALA A 124 -8.24 -14.23 -20.25
CA ALA A 124 -8.87 -15.02 -21.32
C ALA A 124 -7.89 -15.95 -22.07
N GLU A 125 -6.59 -15.62 -22.08
CA GLU A 125 -5.53 -16.59 -22.39
C GLU A 125 -5.35 -17.59 -21.24
N VAL A 126 -6.22 -18.59 -21.21
CA VAL A 126 -6.16 -19.79 -20.34
C VAL A 126 -5.00 -20.73 -20.77
N ARG A 127 -3.93 -20.20 -21.40
CA ARG A 127 -2.87 -21.01 -22.03
C ARG A 127 -1.49 -20.33 -22.20
N LEU A 128 -1.05 -19.55 -21.21
CA LEU A 128 0.19 -18.73 -21.14
C LEU A 128 -0.05 -17.24 -21.48
N PRO A 129 0.85 -16.30 -21.08
CA PRO A 129 0.41 -14.98 -20.61
C PRO A 129 0.65 -13.78 -21.56
N PRO A 130 -0.13 -12.70 -21.36
CA PRO A 130 0.20 -11.34 -21.83
C PRO A 130 0.46 -10.32 -20.68
N SER A 131 -0.04 -10.55 -19.46
CA SER A 131 0.19 -9.66 -18.29
C SER A 131 0.67 -10.39 -17.03
N SER A 132 0.60 -11.72 -17.00
CA SER A 132 1.05 -12.50 -15.84
C SER A 132 2.58 -12.52 -15.68
N ASP A 133 3.34 -12.20 -16.72
CA ASP A 133 4.82 -12.29 -16.78
C ASP A 133 5.56 -11.41 -15.79
N ILE A 134 5.01 -10.25 -15.44
CA ILE A 134 5.62 -9.38 -14.43
C ILE A 134 5.19 -9.82 -13.04
N SER A 135 3.93 -10.23 -12.88
CA SER A 135 3.29 -10.25 -11.56
C SER A 135 3.37 -11.60 -10.87
N ARG A 136 3.17 -12.70 -11.62
CA ARG A 136 3.32 -14.04 -11.06
C ARG A 136 4.81 -14.37 -10.87
N PRO A 137 5.72 -14.21 -11.85
CA PRO A 137 7.16 -14.45 -11.65
C PRO A 137 7.80 -13.66 -10.52
N ARG A 138 7.46 -12.39 -10.31
CA ARG A 138 7.95 -11.63 -9.15
C ARG A 138 7.48 -12.24 -7.83
N TYR A 139 6.18 -12.49 -7.68
CA TYR A 139 5.62 -13.08 -6.46
C TYR A 139 6.09 -14.54 -6.22
N SER A 140 6.31 -15.31 -7.28
CA SER A 140 6.80 -16.69 -7.20
C SER A 140 8.33 -16.81 -7.15
N SER A 141 9.10 -15.74 -7.39
CA SER A 141 10.57 -15.73 -7.42
C SER A 141 11.23 -16.47 -6.24
N PRO A 142 10.77 -16.29 -4.97
CA PRO A 142 11.39 -16.98 -3.83
C PRO A 142 10.96 -18.46 -3.66
N TYR A 143 9.98 -18.94 -4.43
CA TYR A 143 9.28 -20.19 -4.17
C TYR A 143 9.46 -21.18 -5.32
N SER A 144 10.11 -22.32 -5.03
CA SER A 144 10.19 -23.43 -5.96
C SER A 144 8.81 -23.94 -6.37
N TRP A 145 8.75 -24.53 -7.58
CA TRP A 145 7.56 -25.24 -8.03
C TRP A 145 7.29 -26.45 -7.11
N PRO A 146 6.04 -26.74 -6.71
CA PRO A 146 4.79 -26.10 -7.16
C PRO A 146 4.32 -24.90 -6.29
N LEU A 147 4.99 -24.62 -5.17
CA LEU A 147 4.50 -23.71 -4.13
C LEU A 147 4.23 -22.29 -4.64
N GLY A 148 5.14 -21.73 -5.45
CA GLY A 148 4.97 -20.38 -6.02
C GLY A 148 3.69 -20.21 -6.84
N ASN A 149 3.27 -21.25 -7.59
CA ASN A 149 2.01 -21.23 -8.33
C ASN A 149 0.80 -21.28 -7.39
N ILE A 150 0.84 -22.13 -6.36
CA ILE A 150 -0.26 -22.27 -5.39
C ILE A 150 -0.48 -20.96 -4.64
N LEU A 151 0.60 -20.32 -4.17
CA LEU A 151 0.54 -19.02 -3.49
C LEU A 151 0.03 -17.91 -4.41
N ALA A 152 0.50 -17.86 -5.68
CA ALA A 152 0.02 -16.88 -6.65
C ALA A 152 -1.49 -17.04 -6.96
N TYR A 153 -1.99 -18.28 -7.05
CA TYR A 153 -3.43 -18.53 -7.15
C TYR A 153 -4.18 -18.12 -5.88
N GLN A 154 -3.68 -18.43 -4.68
CA GLN A 154 -4.31 -18.01 -3.42
C GLN A 154 -4.43 -16.48 -3.33
N LYS A 155 -3.36 -15.74 -3.65
CA LYS A 155 -3.37 -14.27 -3.74
C LYS A 155 -4.42 -13.78 -4.74
N GLN A 156 -4.48 -14.37 -5.95
CA GLN A 156 -5.50 -14.02 -6.95
C GLN A 156 -6.94 -14.26 -6.46
N TRP A 157 -7.19 -15.34 -5.73
CA TRP A 157 -8.51 -15.64 -5.15
C TRP A 157 -8.87 -14.69 -4.00
N GLU A 158 -7.93 -14.33 -3.14
CA GLU A 158 -8.11 -13.31 -2.09
C GLU A 158 -8.47 -11.95 -2.71
N VAL A 159 -7.66 -11.50 -3.67
CA VAL A 159 -7.87 -10.27 -4.43
C VAL A 159 -9.24 -10.28 -5.10
N ARG A 160 -9.59 -11.30 -5.89
CA ARG A 160 -10.90 -11.39 -6.56
C ARG A 160 -12.07 -11.40 -5.58
N ARG A 161 -11.95 -11.99 -4.38
CA ARG A 161 -12.98 -11.92 -3.33
C ARG A 161 -13.14 -10.51 -2.76
N LYS A 162 -12.04 -9.76 -2.59
CA LYS A 162 -12.06 -8.36 -2.15
C LYS A 162 -12.74 -7.44 -3.18
N MET A 163 -12.38 -7.56 -4.47
CA MET A 163 -13.03 -6.83 -5.58
C MET A 163 -14.56 -7.04 -5.60
N ASN A 164 -15.00 -8.29 -5.40
CA ASN A 164 -16.42 -8.61 -5.36
C ASN A 164 -17.12 -8.01 -4.13
N ALA A 165 -16.49 -8.03 -2.95
CA ALA A 165 -17.06 -7.46 -1.72
C ALA A 165 -17.21 -5.92 -1.78
N ILE A 166 -16.37 -5.24 -2.56
CA ILE A 166 -16.39 -3.78 -2.76
C ILE A 166 -17.29 -3.39 -3.97
N GLY A 167 -17.87 -4.37 -4.67
CA GLY A 167 -18.76 -4.16 -5.83
C GLY A 167 -18.03 -3.87 -7.15
N TRP A 168 -16.71 -4.06 -7.20
CA TRP A 168 -15.87 -3.83 -8.38
C TRP A 168 -15.72 -5.07 -9.27
N GLY A 169 -16.17 -6.25 -8.79
CA GLY A 169 -16.08 -7.53 -9.53
C GLY A 169 -16.84 -7.60 -10.86
N GLY A 170 -17.56 -6.56 -11.25
CA GLY A 170 -18.20 -6.41 -12.57
C GLY A 170 -17.92 -5.07 -13.27
N LYS A 171 -16.91 -4.29 -12.82
CA LYS A 171 -16.49 -3.05 -13.49
C LYS A 171 -15.57 -3.35 -14.67
N THR A 172 -15.67 -2.57 -15.75
CA THR A 172 -14.65 -2.58 -16.81
C THR A 172 -13.45 -1.74 -16.39
N LEU A 173 -12.26 -2.05 -16.92
CA LEU A 173 -11.02 -1.30 -16.63
C LEU A 173 -11.17 0.21 -16.87
N GLU A 174 -11.91 0.59 -17.91
CA GLU A 174 -12.22 1.97 -18.28
C GLU A 174 -13.01 2.70 -17.19
N GLN A 175 -14.01 2.04 -16.58
CA GLN A 175 -14.78 2.61 -15.47
C GLN A 175 -13.88 2.87 -14.25
N VAL A 176 -12.94 1.95 -13.97
CA VAL A 176 -12.02 2.11 -12.84
C VAL A 176 -11.00 3.23 -13.07
N TYR A 177 -10.53 3.42 -14.31
CA TYR A 177 -9.71 4.57 -14.68
C TYR A 177 -10.48 5.89 -14.56
N GLU A 178 -11.77 5.91 -14.92
CA GLU A 178 -12.60 7.11 -14.80
C GLU A 178 -12.92 7.45 -13.33
N ASP A 179 -13.19 6.47 -12.47
CA ASP A 179 -13.32 6.69 -11.02
C ASP A 179 -12.02 7.29 -10.42
N VAL A 180 -10.86 6.79 -10.85
CA VAL A 180 -9.54 7.33 -10.43
C VAL A 180 -9.32 8.74 -10.96
N ASN A 181 -9.66 8.99 -12.23
CA ASN A 181 -9.61 10.31 -12.86
C ASN A 181 -10.43 11.34 -12.07
N GLN A 182 -11.66 10.98 -11.69
CA GLN A 182 -12.54 11.82 -10.88
C GLN A 182 -11.97 12.11 -9.48
N CYS A 183 -11.37 11.11 -8.81
CA CYS A 183 -10.71 11.35 -7.52
C CYS A 183 -9.45 12.21 -7.64
N CYS A 184 -8.63 12.01 -8.68
CA CYS A 184 -7.49 12.88 -8.98
C CYS A 184 -7.94 14.32 -9.29
N GLN A 185 -9.05 14.51 -10.01
CA GLN A 185 -9.63 15.84 -10.24
C GLN A 185 -10.16 16.47 -8.95
N ALA A 186 -10.87 15.74 -8.09
CA ALA A 186 -11.36 16.24 -6.81
C ALA A 186 -10.21 16.64 -5.86
N LEU A 187 -9.15 15.85 -5.80
CA LEU A 187 -7.92 16.17 -5.06
C LEU A 187 -7.21 17.41 -5.63
N SER A 188 -7.12 17.52 -6.96
CA SER A 188 -6.54 18.68 -7.65
C SER A 188 -7.35 19.96 -7.40
N GLN A 189 -8.68 19.89 -7.47
CA GLN A 189 -9.58 21.01 -7.13
C GLN A 189 -9.45 21.45 -5.68
N ARG A 190 -9.27 20.51 -4.73
CA ARG A 190 -9.07 20.83 -3.31
C ARG A 190 -7.71 21.46 -3.02
N LEU A 191 -6.66 21.05 -3.75
CA LEU A 191 -5.32 21.63 -3.66
C LEU A 191 -5.24 23.02 -4.31
N GLY A 192 -5.90 23.19 -5.46
CA GLY A 192 -5.98 24.46 -6.20
C GLY A 192 -4.60 24.97 -6.60
N THR A 193 -4.19 26.10 -6.01
CA THR A 193 -2.87 26.72 -6.23
C THR A 193 -1.93 26.59 -5.03
N GLN A 194 -2.31 25.86 -3.97
CA GLN A 194 -1.51 25.72 -2.76
C GLN A 194 -0.49 24.58 -2.87
N PRO A 195 0.68 24.67 -2.20
CA PRO A 195 1.69 23.61 -2.21
C PRO A 195 1.31 22.40 -1.34
N TYR A 196 0.32 22.52 -0.45
CA TYR A 196 -0.14 21.48 0.47
C TYR A 196 -1.66 21.59 0.69
N PHE A 197 -2.33 20.47 1.02
CA PHE A 197 -3.76 20.43 1.33
C PHE A 197 -4.14 21.17 2.62
N PHE A 198 -3.18 21.29 3.54
CA PHE A 198 -3.29 22.01 4.80
C PHE A 198 -2.07 22.91 4.93
N ASN A 199 -2.25 24.15 5.37
CA ASN A 199 -1.16 25.11 5.52
C ASN A 199 -0.05 24.59 6.46
N LYS A 200 1.19 24.99 6.14
CA LYS A 200 2.28 25.11 7.10
C LYS A 200 2.39 26.56 7.54
#